data_AF-A0A538A6N7-F1
#
_entry.id   AF-A0A538A6N7-F1
#
_cell.length_a   1.000
_cell.length_b   1.000
_cell.length_c   1.000
_cell.angle_alpha   90.00
_cell.angle_beta   90.00
_cell.angle_gamma   90.00
#
_symmetry.space_group_name_H-M   'P 1'
#
loop_
_entity.id
_entity.type
_entity.pdbx_description
1 polymer ?
#
loop_
_entity_poly.entity_id
_entity_poly.type
_entity_poly.pdbx_seq_one_letter_code
_entity_poly.pdbx_strand_id
1 'polypeptide(L)'
;EDAAFRHTAAVESGEKVIVGVNRYREEEAEPIELHRLDPEAERRQLERTAKVRAERNADGAERALAEVRRVAEGDGNLLPPMREALRARSTIGEICNELREVFGTYDAQRA
;
A
#
# COMPACT_ATOMS: atom_id res chain seq x y z
N GLU A 1 4.34 -6.59 -22.23
CA GLU A 1 4.01 -5.22 -22.67
C GLU A 1 3.31 -5.22 -24.04
N ASP A 2 3.79 -6.01 -25.02
CA ASP A 2 3.18 -6.12 -26.37
C ASP A 2 1.67 -6.37 -26.42
N ALA A 3 1.12 -7.20 -25.53
CA ALA A 3 -0.30 -7.53 -25.55
C ALA A 3 -1.17 -6.30 -25.21
N ALA A 4 -0.75 -5.47 -24.26
CA ALA A 4 -1.46 -4.25 -23.89
C ALA A 4 -1.38 -3.21 -25.02
N PHE A 5 -0.20 -3.03 -25.60
CA PHE A 5 -0.01 -2.11 -26.72
C PHE A 5 -0.86 -2.49 -27.94
N ARG A 6 -0.83 -3.77 -28.36
CA ARG A 6 -1.67 -4.25 -29.47
C ARG A 6 -3.16 -4.08 -29.19
N HIS A 7 -3.58 -4.31 -27.94
CA HIS A 7 -4.97 -4.09 -27.54
C HIS A 7 -5.37 -2.63 -27.70
N THR A 8 -4.58 -1.69 -27.18
CA THR A 8 -4.83 -0.26 -27.32
C THR A 8 -4.87 0.17 -28.79
N ALA A 9 -3.89 -0.25 -29.60
CA ALA A 9 -3.85 0.06 -31.02
C ALA A 9 -5.10 -0.46 -31.77
N ALA A 10 -5.57 -1.67 -31.45
CA ALA A 10 -6.80 -2.23 -32.02
C ALA A 10 -8.06 -1.46 -31.58
N VAL A 11 -8.11 -0.98 -30.34
CA VAL A 11 -9.21 -0.13 -29.84
C VAL A 11 -9.20 1.24 -30.51
N GLU A 12 -8.03 1.85 -30.67
CA GLU A 12 -7.86 3.17 -31.31
C GLU A 12 -8.14 3.13 -32.81
N SER A 13 -7.67 2.09 -33.51
CA SER A 13 -7.96 1.88 -34.94
C SER A 13 -9.44 1.56 -35.20
N GLY A 14 -10.17 1.15 -34.17
CA GLY A 14 -11.55 0.68 -34.29
C GLY A 14 -11.68 -0.75 -34.81
N GLU A 15 -10.57 -1.47 -34.99
CA GLU A 15 -10.55 -2.91 -35.25
C GLU A 15 -11.25 -3.67 -34.11
N LYS A 16 -11.01 -3.24 -32.87
CA LYS A 16 -11.71 -3.71 -31.68
C LYS A 16 -12.75 -2.68 -31.25
N VAL A 17 -14.02 -3.05 -31.39
CA VAL A 17 -15.15 -2.18 -31.03
C VAL A 17 -15.44 -2.24 -29.53
N ILE A 18 -15.55 -1.06 -28.91
CA ILE A 18 -16.04 -0.86 -27.54
C ILE A 18 -17.20 0.14 -27.61
N VAL A 19 -18.41 -0.36 -27.37
CA VAL A 19 -19.68 0.41 -27.38
C VAL A 19 -19.61 1.51 -26.32
N GLY A 20 -20.06 2.72 -26.66
CA GLY A 20 -19.98 3.88 -25.77
C GLY A 20 -18.58 4.49 -25.65
N VAL A 21 -17.54 3.83 -26.19
CA VAL A 21 -16.14 4.30 -26.10
C VAL A 21 -15.54 4.64 -27.45
N ASN A 22 -15.65 3.84 -28.52
CA ASN A 22 -15.10 4.16 -29.85
C ASN A 22 -16.11 4.03 -31.01
N ARG A 23 -17.27 3.40 -30.72
CA ARG A 23 -18.44 3.32 -31.60
C ARG A 23 -19.70 3.42 -30.75
N TYR A 24 -20.78 3.89 -31.36
CA TYR A 24 -22.09 4.03 -30.71
C TYR A 24 -22.00 4.88 -29.41
N ARG A 25 -21.33 6.04 -29.51
CA ARG A 25 -21.25 6.99 -28.39
C ARG A 25 -22.56 7.78 -28.32
N GLU A 26 -23.07 7.95 -27.11
CA GLU A 26 -24.16 8.88 -26.83
C GLU A 26 -23.59 10.31 -26.73
N GLU A 27 -24.36 11.31 -27.18
CA GLU A 27 -23.91 12.72 -27.20
C GLU A 27 -23.94 13.37 -25.82
N GLU A 28 -24.84 12.91 -24.95
CA GLU A 28 -24.99 13.38 -23.57
C GLU A 28 -24.63 12.26 -22.59
N ALA A 29 -23.66 12.52 -21.72
CA ALA A 29 -23.33 11.65 -20.61
C ALA A 29 -24.07 12.12 -19.36
N GLU A 30 -24.72 11.19 -18.64
CA GLU A 30 -25.31 11.50 -17.34
C GLU A 30 -24.21 11.87 -16.32
N PRO A 31 -24.37 12.95 -15.54
CA PRO A 31 -23.41 13.30 -14.51
C PRO A 31 -23.43 12.26 -13.40
N ILE A 32 -22.31 11.56 -13.23
CA ILE A 32 -22.10 10.62 -12.13
C ILE A 32 -21.35 11.34 -11.01
N GLU A 33 -21.88 11.25 -9.79
CA GLU A 33 -21.16 11.72 -8.62
C GLU A 33 -19.97 10.77 -8.35
N LEU A 34 -18.76 11.27 -8.54
CA LEU A 34 -17.55 10.54 -8.21
C LEU A 34 -17.23 10.70 -6.73
N HIS A 35 -16.87 9.59 -6.07
CA HIS A 35 -16.33 9.63 -4.73
C HIS A 35 -15.05 10.48 -4.70
N ARG A 36 -15.05 11.53 -3.87
CA ARG A 36 -13.89 12.40 -3.65
C ARG A 36 -13.23 12.05 -2.33
N LEU A 37 -11.91 11.96 -2.34
CA LEU A 37 -11.14 11.78 -1.11
C LEU A 37 -11.25 13.04 -0.26
N ASP A 38 -11.46 12.86 1.05
CA ASP A 38 -11.43 13.95 2.02
C ASP A 38 -9.99 14.45 2.20
N PRO A 39 -9.68 15.73 1.87
CA PRO A 39 -8.34 16.27 2.01
C PRO A 39 -7.86 16.29 3.47
N GLU A 40 -8.77 16.25 4.44
CA GLU A 40 -8.43 16.27 5.87
C GLU A 40 -8.15 14.88 6.46
N ALA A 41 -8.34 13.82 5.67
CA ALA A 41 -8.10 12.45 6.12
C ALA A 41 -6.64 12.24 6.52
N GLU A 42 -5.69 12.84 5.78
CA GLU A 42 -4.26 12.74 6.07
C GLU A 42 -3.92 13.37 7.43
N ARG A 43 -4.38 14.61 7.67
CA ARG A 43 -4.13 15.31 8.94
C ARG A 43 -4.62 14.49 10.14
N ARG A 44 -5.86 13.98 10.07
CA ARG A 44 -6.41 13.14 11.14
C ARG A 44 -5.62 11.85 11.34
N GLN A 45 -5.09 11.26 10.27
CA GLN A 45 -4.28 10.04 10.37
C GLN A 45 -2.91 10.30 11.01
N LEU A 46 -2.28 11.43 10.68
CA LEU A 46 -1.02 11.87 11.29
C LEU A 46 -1.20 12.11 12.79
N GLU A 47 -2.24 12.85 13.19
CA GLU A 47 -2.57 13.11 14.60
C GLU A 47 -2.81 11.80 15.39
N ARG A 48 -3.60 10.88 14.83
CA ARG A 48 -3.84 9.56 15.46
C ARG A 48 -2.56 8.76 15.62
N THR A 49 -1.69 8.76 14.61
CA THR A 49 -0.43 8.01 14.64
C THR A 49 0.53 8.61 15.67
N ALA A 50 0.64 9.93 15.73
CA ALA A 50 1.44 10.64 16.72
C ALA A 50 0.94 10.34 18.14
N LYS A 51 -0.38 10.38 18.37
CA LYS A 51 -0.99 10.05 19.65
C LYS A 51 -0.67 8.62 20.10
N VAL A 52 -0.82 7.63 19.21
CA VAL A 52 -0.51 6.23 19.51
C VAL A 52 0.96 6.06 19.91
N ARG A 53 1.89 6.76 19.24
CA ARG A 53 3.31 6.73 19.60
C ARG A 53 3.61 7.42 20.92
N ALA A 54 2.91 8.50 21.26
CA ALA A 54 3.10 9.21 22.51
C ALA A 54 2.55 8.45 23.73
N GLU A 55 1.47 7.69 23.56
CA GLU A 55 0.77 7.02 24.67
C GLU A 55 1.24 5.58 24.92
N ARG A 56 1.99 4.97 23.99
CA ARG A 56 2.45 3.58 24.13
C ARG A 56 3.58 3.44 25.15
N ASN A 57 3.76 2.22 25.66
CA ASN A 57 4.98 1.82 26.34
C ASN A 57 6.13 1.76 25.30
N ALA A 58 7.02 2.75 25.32
CA ALA A 58 8.13 2.86 24.37
C ALA A 58 9.06 1.65 24.43
N ASP A 59 9.56 1.30 25.62
CA ASP A 59 10.44 0.13 25.82
C ASP A 59 9.78 -1.18 25.39
N GLY A 60 8.46 -1.29 25.59
CA GLY A 60 7.66 -2.43 25.13
C GLY A 60 7.63 -2.54 23.61
N ALA A 61 7.40 -1.42 22.92
CA ALA A 61 7.39 -1.35 21.47
C ALA A 61 8.77 -1.62 20.88
N GLU A 62 9.83 -1.02 21.42
CA GLU A 62 11.21 -1.21 20.97
C GLU A 62 11.65 -2.67 21.09
N ARG A 63 11.38 -3.32 22.22
CA ARG A 63 11.69 -4.76 22.38
C ARG A 63 10.93 -5.64 21.40
N ALA A 64 9.66 -5.33 21.15
CA ALA A 64 8.86 -6.11 20.21
C ALA A 64 9.34 -5.93 18.75
N LEU A 65 9.75 -4.72 18.37
CA LEU A 65 10.35 -4.42 17.07
C LEU A 65 11.71 -5.12 16.90
N ALA A 66 12.55 -5.09 17.94
CA ALA A 66 13.84 -5.81 17.93
C ALA A 66 13.66 -7.32 17.74
N GLU A 67 12.62 -7.91 18.33
CA GLU A 67 12.29 -9.33 18.13
C GLU A 67 11.82 -9.61 16.69
N VAL A 68 11.05 -8.71 16.06
CA VAL A 68 10.71 -8.82 14.63
C VAL A 68 11.98 -8.84 13.79
N ARG A 69 12.91 -7.90 14.03
CA ARG A 69 14.19 -7.84 13.32
C ARG A 69 15.01 -9.12 13.50
N ARG A 70 15.13 -9.60 14.75
CA ARG A 70 15.87 -10.83 15.08
C ARG A 70 15.31 -12.06 14.37
N VAL A 71 13.99 -12.19 14.29
CA VAL A 71 13.36 -13.31 13.57
C VAL A 71 13.52 -13.16 12.06
N ALA A 72 13.49 -11.94 11.54
CA ALA A 72 13.71 -11.65 10.12
C ALA A 72 15.13 -11.98 9.66
N GLU A 73 16.15 -11.83 10.54
CA GLU A 73 17.54 -12.22 10.24
C GLU A 73 17.73 -13.75 10.14
N GLY A 74 16.76 -14.53 10.61
CA GLY A 74 16.76 -15.99 10.54
C GLY A 74 15.69 -16.53 9.58
N ASP A 75 15.23 -17.75 9.87
CA ASP A 75 14.21 -18.50 9.10
C ASP A 75 12.92 -18.73 9.90
N GLY A 76 12.75 -18.01 11.01
CA GLY A 76 11.61 -18.15 11.90
C GLY A 76 10.32 -17.54 11.34
N ASN A 77 9.17 -17.99 11.86
CA ASN A 77 7.88 -17.43 11.49
C ASN A 77 7.73 -15.99 12.02
N LEU A 78 7.54 -15.03 11.11
CA LEU A 78 7.38 -13.61 11.44
C LEU A 78 6.00 -13.23 12.00
N LEU A 79 4.98 -14.05 11.83
CA LEU A 79 3.63 -13.69 12.29
C LEU A 79 3.52 -13.52 13.81
N PRO A 80 4.07 -14.42 14.66
CA PRO A 80 4.09 -14.22 16.10
C PRO A 80 4.75 -12.91 16.57
N PRO A 81 6.01 -12.58 16.21
CA PRO A 81 6.63 -11.34 16.68
C PRO A 81 5.95 -10.08 16.12
N MET A 82 5.45 -10.10 14.88
CA MET A 82 4.67 -8.97 14.34
C MET A 82 3.36 -8.75 15.11
N ARG A 83 2.68 -9.83 15.52
CA ARG A 83 1.49 -9.73 16.36
C ARG A 83 1.80 -9.10 17.71
N GLU A 84 2.92 -9.47 18.34
CA GLU A 84 3.33 -8.85 19.60
C GLU A 84 3.73 -7.37 19.41
N ALA A 85 4.41 -7.02 18.32
CA ALA A 85 4.71 -5.62 17.98
C ALA A 85 3.43 -4.78 17.81
N LEU A 86 2.41 -5.30 17.13
CA LEU A 86 1.11 -4.64 16.98
C LEU A 86 0.39 -4.50 18.33
N ARG A 87 0.44 -5.51 19.20
CA ARG A 87 -0.10 -5.42 20.58
C ARG A 87 0.62 -4.36 21.41
N ALA A 88 1.93 -4.21 21.22
CA ALA A 88 2.74 -3.17 21.82
C ALA A 88 2.55 -1.78 21.17
N ARG A 89 1.54 -1.61 20.30
CA ARG A 89 1.23 -0.35 19.60
C ARG A 89 2.36 0.14 18.68
N SER A 90 3.11 -0.79 18.10
CA SER A 90 3.96 -0.49 16.94
C SER A 90 3.10 -0.26 15.71
N THR A 91 3.50 0.69 14.89
CA THR A 91 2.85 1.03 13.63
C THR A 91 3.28 0.07 12.53
N ILE A 92 2.46 -0.06 11.47
CA ILE A 92 2.82 -0.84 10.28
C ILE A 92 4.14 -0.31 9.68
N GLY A 93 4.31 1.01 9.64
CA GLY A 93 5.54 1.63 9.13
C GLY A 93 6.79 1.23 9.90
N GLU A 94 6.73 1.18 11.24
CA GLU A 94 7.87 0.75 12.06
C GLU A 94 8.22 -0.71 11.83
N ILE A 95 7.22 -1.60 11.80
CA ILE A 95 7.45 -3.03 11.52
C ILE A 95 8.04 -3.20 10.11
N CYS A 96 7.51 -2.51 9.10
CA CYS A 96 8.07 -2.56 7.76
C CYS A 96 9.50 -2.01 7.69
N ASN A 97 9.85 -0.99 8.50
CA ASN A 97 11.21 -0.49 8.56
C ASN A 97 12.17 -1.57 9.08
N GLU A 98 11.84 -2.25 10.18
CA GLU A 98 12.67 -3.36 10.69
C GLU A 98 12.90 -4.44 9.63
N LEU A 99 11.86 -4.80 8.86
CA LEU A 99 11.98 -5.78 7.78
C LEU A 99 12.81 -5.26 6.59
N ARG A 100 12.72 -3.97 6.27
CA ARG A 100 13.53 -3.35 5.21
C ARG A 100 15.02 -3.31 5.57
N GLU A 101 15.36 -3.13 6.85
CA GLU A 101 16.77 -3.17 7.29
C GLU A 101 17.39 -4.56 7.06
N VAL A 102 16.59 -5.64 7.08
CA VAL A 102 17.08 -7.01 6.88
C VAL A 102 16.97 -7.45 5.42
N PHE A 103 15.84 -7.20 4.77
CA PHE A 103 15.56 -7.71 3.42
C PHE A 103 15.81 -6.68 2.31
N GLY A 104 16.01 -5.41 2.66
CA GLY A 104 16.00 -4.32 1.71
C GLY A 104 14.62 -4.05 1.12
N THR A 105 14.61 -3.41 -0.04
CA THR A 105 13.42 -3.16 -0.85
C THR A 105 13.64 -3.68 -2.25
N TYR A 106 12.60 -4.26 -2.85
CA TYR A 106 12.64 -4.67 -4.24
C TYR A 106 12.82 -3.46 -5.17
N ASP A 107 13.76 -3.57 -6.10
CA ASP A 107 13.99 -2.61 -7.18
C ASP A 107 13.96 -3.37 -8.51
N ALA A 108 12.91 -3.16 -9.30
CA ALA A 108 12.68 -3.85 -10.56
C ALA A 108 13.75 -3.56 -11.64
N GLN A 109 14.59 -2.55 -11.46
CA GLN A 109 15.68 -2.23 -12.40
C GLN A 109 17.02 -2.87 -12.00
N ARG A 110 17.15 -3.28 -10.73
CA ARG A 110 18.37 -3.87 -10.17
C ARG A 110 18.21 -5.35 -9.79
N ALA A 111 17.00 -5.87 -9.84
CA ALA A 111 16.65 -7.27 -9.58
C ALA A 111 17.02 -8.20 -10.74
#